data_AF-A0A8T1VP10-F1
#
_entry.id   AF-A0A8T1VP10-F1
#
_cell.length_a   1.000
_cell.length_b   1.000
_cell.length_c   1.000
_cell.angle_alpha   90.00
_cell.angle_beta   90.00
_cell.angle_gamma   90.00
#
_symmetry.space_group_name_H-M   'P 1'
#
loop_
_entity.id
_entity.type
_entity.pdbx_description
1 polymer ?
#
loop_
_entity_poly.entity_id
_entity_poly.type
_entity_poly.pdbx_seq_one_letter_code
_entity_poly.pdbx_strand_id
1 'polypeptide(L)'
;MVASCARVALSAVAVMAAVADAHSKMSLPKPTWIYEDGTNSPSGTIDSSNVLPVPDGMGYEGDPLSNTKAYWTAFNASTYTSLKDLVWKNEEVNTDSLYGTATIECGYSWANGTARDLPDEVQWDKLTTGHDGPCEIWCDDTLVFSDQNCAVNYPDSPASFPYDKAACEGKSMLTAIWLALHSPPWQVFTNCAPLKGATSSSTSQSTSTTTTGTDTPTTTKPSTSTTSTATSAPASDEASTANEASTAGEYDTGSASEETETPVATTAAPTTTTTTTTQTEIPTTDATTSTKCNRRRS
;
A
#
# COMPACT_ATOMS: atom_id res chain seq x y z
N MET A 1 66.20 33.69 -15.32
CA MET A 1 64.77 33.97 -15.56
C MET A 1 64.25 32.88 -16.48
N VAL A 2 63.21 32.08 -16.21
CA VAL A 2 62.33 31.82 -15.07
C VAL A 2 61.92 30.36 -15.27
N ALA A 3 62.01 29.51 -14.24
CA ALA A 3 61.48 28.16 -14.28
C ALA A 3 59.95 28.23 -14.07
N SER A 4 59.18 27.78 -15.06
CA SER A 4 57.72 27.75 -14.97
C SER A 4 57.27 26.34 -14.57
N CYS A 5 56.96 26.15 -13.28
CA CYS A 5 56.30 24.95 -12.79
C CYS A 5 54.79 25.08 -13.01
N ALA A 6 54.24 24.37 -13.99
CA ALA A 6 52.80 24.20 -14.12
C ALA A 6 52.30 23.18 -13.09
N ARG A 7 51.55 23.63 -12.09
CA ARG A 7 50.81 22.75 -11.18
C ARG A 7 49.48 22.39 -11.83
N VAL A 8 49.32 21.13 -12.22
CA VAL A 8 48.02 20.58 -12.63
C VAL A 8 47.26 20.25 -11.34
N ALA A 9 46.20 21.00 -11.05
CA ALA A 9 45.26 20.66 -9.98
C ALA A 9 44.20 19.72 -10.57
N LEU A 10 44.23 18.44 -10.18
CA LEU A 10 43.12 17.51 -10.43
C LEU A 10 42.05 17.74 -9.35
N SER A 11 40.90 18.28 -9.74
CA SER A 11 39.72 18.34 -8.89
C SER A 11 38.94 17.03 -9.03
N ALA A 12 38.95 16.19 -7.99
CA ALA A 12 38.10 15.00 -7.94
C ALA A 12 36.68 15.42 -7.53
N VAL A 13 35.71 15.27 -8.44
CA VAL A 13 34.28 15.43 -8.14
C VAL A 13 33.77 14.10 -7.62
N ALA A 14 33.45 14.03 -6.32
CA ALA A 14 32.74 12.90 -5.73
C ALA A 14 31.24 13.08 -6.02
N VAL A 15 30.70 12.28 -6.94
CA VAL A 15 29.25 12.17 -7.15
C VAL A 15 28.70 11.27 -6.03
N MET A 16 28.07 11.87 -5.03
CA MET A 16 27.20 11.15 -4.09
C MET A 16 25.88 10.91 -4.81
N ALA A 17 25.65 9.70 -5.30
CA ALA A 17 24.30 9.30 -5.73
C ALA A 17 23.42 9.18 -4.49
N ALA A 18 22.50 10.12 -4.30
CA ALA A 18 21.42 9.95 -3.35
C ALA A 18 20.50 8.85 -3.89
N VAL A 19 20.55 7.67 -3.30
CA VAL A 19 19.56 6.62 -3.58
C VAL A 19 18.25 7.05 -2.91
N ALA A 20 17.28 7.49 -3.72
CA ALA A 20 15.94 7.73 -3.22
C ALA A 20 15.27 6.36 -3.00
N ASP A 21 15.02 5.98 -1.74
CA ASP A 21 14.17 4.84 -1.43
C ASP A 21 12.72 5.24 -1.74
N ALA A 22 12.19 4.72 -2.85
CA ALA A 22 10.87 5.04 -3.39
C ALA A 22 9.82 3.95 -3.08
N HIS A 23 10.15 2.96 -2.25
CA HIS A 23 9.30 1.80 -2.01
C HIS A 23 8.18 2.13 -1.00
N SER A 24 6.92 2.01 -1.43
CA SER A 24 5.76 2.09 -0.55
C SER A 24 5.52 0.75 0.16
N LYS A 25 5.81 0.71 1.46
CA LYS A 25 5.85 -0.54 2.23
C LYS A 25 5.63 -0.32 3.72
N MET A 26 5.09 -1.32 4.40
CA MET A 26 5.16 -1.42 5.85
C MET A 26 6.62 -1.61 6.29
N SER A 27 7.10 -0.74 7.16
CA SER A 27 8.48 -0.73 7.67
C SER A 27 8.58 -1.23 9.12
N LEU A 28 7.48 -1.14 9.89
CA LEU A 28 7.37 -1.68 11.24
C LEU A 28 5.97 -2.29 11.48
N PRO A 29 5.85 -3.55 11.93
CA PRO A 29 6.92 -4.54 12.07
C PRO A 29 7.51 -4.89 10.70
N LYS A 30 8.85 -4.96 10.58
CA LYS A 30 9.51 -5.16 9.28
C LYS A 30 9.08 -6.48 8.61
N PRO A 31 8.38 -6.48 7.47
CA PRO A 31 8.05 -7.71 6.76
C PRO A 31 9.30 -8.46 6.30
N THR A 32 9.10 -9.70 5.85
CA THR A 32 10.14 -10.43 5.12
C THR A 32 9.82 -10.35 3.63
N TRP A 33 10.84 -10.05 2.85
CA TRP A 33 10.75 -9.80 1.41
C TRP A 33 11.87 -10.56 0.71
N ILE A 34 11.79 -10.65 -0.61
CA ILE A 34 12.90 -11.14 -1.43
C ILE A 34 14.12 -10.20 -1.39
N TYR A 35 13.90 -8.88 -1.39
CA TYR A 35 14.93 -7.85 -1.19
C TYR A 35 14.63 -7.04 0.07
N GLU A 36 15.68 -6.67 0.83
CA GLU A 36 15.50 -6.07 2.16
C GLU A 36 14.73 -4.75 2.16
N ASP A 37 14.74 -4.03 1.05
CA ASP A 37 14.07 -2.78 0.78
C ASP A 37 12.61 -2.93 0.34
N GLY A 38 12.09 -4.15 0.21
CA GLY A 38 10.70 -4.37 -0.23
C GLY A 38 10.45 -3.85 -1.64
N THR A 39 9.19 -3.60 -2.00
CA THR A 39 8.81 -3.18 -3.35
C THR A 39 8.00 -1.88 -3.36
N ASN A 40 8.05 -1.19 -4.51
CA ASN A 40 7.33 0.04 -4.82
C ASN A 40 6.05 -0.31 -5.61
N SER A 41 6.00 -1.53 -6.15
CA SER A 41 4.88 -1.98 -6.97
C SER A 41 3.67 -2.28 -6.08
N PRO A 42 2.45 -1.88 -6.49
CA PRO A 42 1.24 -2.33 -5.82
C PRO A 42 1.12 -3.86 -5.90
N SER A 43 0.61 -4.50 -4.84
CA SER A 43 0.36 -5.94 -4.80
C SER A 43 -0.71 -6.38 -5.79
N GLY A 44 -1.59 -5.47 -6.19
CA GLY A 44 -2.66 -5.75 -7.12
C GLY A 44 -3.43 -4.50 -7.48
N THR A 45 -4.50 -4.70 -8.25
CA THR A 45 -5.39 -3.62 -8.67
C THR A 45 -6.86 -4.01 -8.49
N ILE A 46 -7.73 -3.00 -8.44
CA ILE A 46 -9.18 -3.18 -8.38
C ILE A 46 -9.82 -2.40 -9.53
N ASP A 47 -10.67 -3.07 -10.31
CA ASP A 47 -11.57 -2.42 -11.26
C ASP A 47 -12.64 -1.61 -10.50
N SER A 48 -12.27 -0.38 -10.16
CA SER A 48 -13.06 0.56 -9.37
C SER A 48 -14.50 0.71 -9.85
N SER A 49 -14.72 0.80 -11.17
CA SER A 49 -16.04 1.08 -11.75
C SER A 49 -16.97 -0.13 -11.72
N ASN A 50 -16.40 -1.35 -11.80
CA ASN A 50 -17.16 -2.58 -11.68
C ASN A 50 -17.47 -2.91 -10.20
N VAL A 51 -16.51 -2.69 -9.30
CA VAL A 51 -16.61 -3.08 -7.89
C VAL A 51 -17.41 -2.09 -7.07
N LEU A 52 -17.19 -0.79 -7.28
CA LEU A 52 -17.90 0.31 -6.65
C LEU A 52 -18.36 1.31 -7.73
N PRO A 53 -19.52 1.09 -8.37
CA PRO A 53 -20.03 1.98 -9.41
C PRO A 53 -20.01 3.45 -8.97
N VAL A 54 -19.56 4.31 -9.87
CA VAL A 54 -19.38 5.74 -9.60
C VAL A 54 -20.72 6.36 -9.13
N PRO A 55 -20.74 7.05 -7.98
CA PRO A 55 -21.94 7.75 -7.51
C PRO A 55 -22.37 8.87 -8.47
N ASP A 56 -23.68 9.14 -8.52
CA ASP A 56 -24.24 10.18 -9.38
C ASP A 56 -23.55 11.54 -9.18
N GLY A 57 -23.04 12.11 -10.28
CA GLY A 57 -22.37 13.41 -10.29
C GLY A 57 -20.95 13.42 -9.70
N MET A 58 -20.37 12.25 -9.43
CA MET A 58 -18.98 12.09 -8.97
C MET A 58 -18.12 11.39 -10.03
N GLY A 59 -16.85 11.14 -9.71
CA GLY A 59 -15.90 10.43 -10.57
C GLY A 59 -14.68 9.96 -9.78
N TYR A 60 -13.95 9.01 -10.37
CA TYR A 60 -12.67 8.51 -9.85
C TYR A 60 -11.43 9.05 -10.59
N GLU A 61 -11.64 9.89 -11.61
CA GLU A 61 -10.59 10.47 -12.48
C GLU A 61 -10.33 11.97 -12.15
N GLY A 62 -10.82 12.44 -11.00
CA GLY A 62 -10.66 13.81 -10.53
C GLY A 62 -9.39 14.00 -9.70
N ASP A 63 -9.39 15.04 -8.85
CA ASP A 63 -8.31 15.22 -7.88
C ASP A 63 -8.38 14.17 -6.75
N PRO A 64 -7.25 13.88 -6.06
CA PRO A 64 -7.18 12.80 -5.06
C PRO A 64 -8.23 12.87 -3.95
N LEU A 65 -8.56 14.08 -3.48
CA LEU A 65 -9.59 14.28 -2.44
C LEU A 65 -11.00 14.03 -2.99
N SER A 66 -11.29 14.50 -4.19
CA SER A 66 -12.56 14.23 -4.88
C SER A 66 -12.74 12.73 -5.15
N ASN A 67 -11.70 12.03 -5.58
CA ASN A 67 -11.74 10.58 -5.81
C ASN A 67 -11.98 9.82 -4.50
N THR A 68 -11.29 10.20 -3.43
CA THR A 68 -11.49 9.64 -2.08
C THR A 68 -12.90 9.86 -1.57
N LYS A 69 -13.49 11.03 -1.83
CA LYS A 69 -14.89 11.32 -1.49
C LYS A 69 -15.86 10.46 -2.29
N ALA A 70 -15.61 10.27 -3.59
CA ALA A 70 -16.42 9.40 -4.43
C ALA A 70 -16.36 7.95 -3.95
N TYR A 71 -15.15 7.46 -3.63
CA TYR A 71 -14.94 6.13 -3.05
C TYR A 71 -15.77 5.95 -1.79
N TRP A 72 -15.67 6.85 -0.81
CA TRP A 72 -16.40 6.71 0.46
C TRP A 72 -17.91 6.80 0.27
N THR A 73 -18.38 7.59 -0.71
CA THR A 73 -19.80 7.64 -1.05
C THR A 73 -20.28 6.28 -1.60
N ALA A 74 -19.52 5.66 -2.50
CA ALA A 74 -19.85 4.35 -3.06
C ALA A 74 -19.69 3.22 -2.03
N PHE A 75 -18.59 3.20 -1.28
CA PHE A 75 -18.29 2.21 -0.25
C PHE A 75 -19.37 2.17 0.82
N ASN A 76 -19.81 3.32 1.33
CA ASN A 76 -20.86 3.40 2.35
C ASN A 76 -22.25 2.97 1.84
N ALA A 77 -22.47 3.02 0.53
CA ALA A 77 -23.68 2.50 -0.11
C ALA A 77 -23.57 1.01 -0.49
N SER A 78 -22.37 0.43 -0.39
CA SER A 78 -22.09 -0.96 -0.75
C SER A 78 -22.40 -1.92 0.39
N THR A 79 -22.13 -3.21 0.17
CA THR A 79 -22.25 -4.27 1.18
C THR A 79 -20.91 -4.64 1.82
N TYR A 80 -19.80 -4.03 1.38
CA TYR A 80 -18.49 -4.28 1.97
C TYR A 80 -18.45 -3.72 3.39
N THR A 81 -17.84 -4.49 4.29
CA THR A 81 -17.81 -4.15 5.72
C THR A 81 -16.49 -3.52 6.16
N SER A 82 -15.44 -3.67 5.35
CA SER A 82 -14.12 -3.13 5.59
C SER A 82 -13.32 -2.99 4.29
N LEU A 83 -12.21 -2.26 4.33
CA LEU A 83 -11.27 -2.21 3.21
C LEU A 83 -10.72 -3.61 2.91
N LYS A 84 -10.34 -4.39 3.93
CA LYS A 84 -9.91 -5.79 3.78
C LYS A 84 -10.95 -6.61 3.02
N ASP A 85 -12.23 -6.49 3.38
CA ASP A 85 -13.32 -7.22 2.72
C ASP A 85 -13.48 -6.82 1.23
N LEU A 86 -13.39 -5.53 0.93
CA LEU A 86 -13.42 -5.04 -0.46
C LEU A 86 -12.20 -5.52 -1.25
N VAL A 87 -11.00 -5.40 -0.69
CA VAL A 87 -9.76 -5.77 -1.37
C VAL A 87 -9.71 -7.28 -1.61
N TRP A 88 -9.89 -8.09 -0.56
CA TRP A 88 -9.73 -9.55 -0.66
C TRP A 88 -10.74 -10.23 -1.59
N LYS A 89 -11.89 -9.62 -1.84
CA LYS A 89 -12.90 -10.14 -2.76
C LYS A 89 -12.66 -9.75 -4.23
N ASN A 90 -11.90 -8.68 -4.49
CA ASN A 90 -11.87 -8.05 -5.81
C ASN A 90 -10.48 -7.71 -6.35
N GLU A 91 -9.42 -7.84 -5.55
CA GLU A 91 -8.06 -7.57 -6.00
C GLU A 91 -7.63 -8.58 -7.06
N GLU A 92 -7.21 -8.05 -8.21
CA GLU A 92 -6.42 -8.78 -9.20
C GLU A 92 -4.95 -8.61 -8.85
N VAL A 93 -4.33 -9.67 -8.32
CA VAL A 93 -2.93 -9.62 -7.85
C VAL A 93 -1.95 -9.48 -9.00
N ASN A 94 -0.92 -8.67 -8.78
CA ASN A 94 0.14 -8.43 -9.75
C ASN A 94 1.20 -9.53 -9.71
N THR A 95 1.82 -9.78 -10.86
CA THR A 95 3.05 -10.58 -10.97
C THR A 95 4.18 -9.69 -11.45
N ASP A 96 5.26 -9.66 -10.67
CA ASP A 96 6.48 -8.92 -10.96
C ASP A 96 7.61 -9.91 -11.27
N SER A 97 8.48 -9.54 -12.21
CA SER A 97 9.60 -10.41 -12.65
C SER A 97 10.63 -10.70 -11.55
N LEU A 98 10.76 -9.80 -10.58
CA LEU A 98 11.71 -9.89 -9.47
C LEU A 98 11.03 -10.41 -8.21
N TYR A 99 9.81 -9.96 -7.91
CA TYR A 99 9.10 -10.32 -6.68
C TYR A 99 8.19 -11.56 -6.79
N GLY A 100 7.96 -12.06 -8.01
CA GLY A 100 7.03 -13.16 -8.26
C GLY A 100 5.58 -12.70 -8.28
N THR A 101 4.64 -13.58 -7.98
CA THR A 101 3.21 -13.24 -7.88
C THR A 101 2.87 -12.84 -6.46
N ALA A 102 2.21 -11.69 -6.29
CA ALA A 102 1.70 -11.26 -5.00
C ALA A 102 0.58 -12.18 -4.49
N THR A 103 0.34 -12.12 -3.19
CA THR A 103 -0.78 -12.80 -2.52
C THR A 103 -1.77 -11.77 -1.99
N ILE A 104 -3.04 -12.15 -1.88
CA ILE A 104 -4.07 -11.27 -1.33
C ILE A 104 -3.77 -10.91 0.14
N GLU A 105 -3.24 -11.85 0.92
CA GLU A 105 -3.07 -11.70 2.36
C GLU A 105 -1.80 -10.93 2.75
N CYS A 106 -0.78 -10.94 1.89
CA CYS A 106 0.56 -10.45 2.20
C CYS A 106 1.21 -9.62 1.09
N GLY A 107 0.53 -9.41 -0.04
CA GLY A 107 1.13 -8.83 -1.23
C GLY A 107 2.41 -9.56 -1.62
N TYR A 108 3.50 -8.82 -1.79
CA TYR A 108 4.82 -9.38 -2.08
C TYR A 108 5.63 -9.81 -0.84
N SER A 109 5.12 -9.57 0.37
CA SER A 109 5.78 -10.01 1.61
C SER A 109 5.45 -11.46 1.91
N TRP A 110 6.28 -12.10 2.73
CA TRP A 110 6.15 -13.53 2.98
C TRP A 110 5.33 -13.83 4.24
N ALA A 111 4.21 -14.54 4.05
CA ALA A 111 3.40 -15.09 5.14
C ALA A 111 4.18 -16.08 6.02
N ASN A 112 5.20 -16.75 5.48
CA ASN A 112 6.11 -17.63 6.22
C ASN A 112 7.47 -16.96 6.50
N GLY A 113 7.48 -15.63 6.58
CA GLY A 113 8.67 -14.84 6.89
C GLY A 113 9.13 -14.94 8.35
N THR A 114 10.10 -14.08 8.69
CA THR A 114 10.61 -13.93 10.06
C THR A 114 9.53 -13.35 10.97
N ALA A 115 9.19 -14.07 12.04
CA ALA A 115 8.25 -13.60 13.05
C ALA A 115 8.79 -12.38 13.83
N ARG A 116 7.93 -11.37 14.01
CA ARG A 116 8.24 -10.10 14.66
C ARG A 116 7.53 -9.96 16.00
N ASP A 117 8.14 -9.22 16.92
CA ASP A 117 7.44 -8.79 18.13
C ASP A 117 6.40 -7.73 17.78
N LEU A 118 5.38 -7.55 18.62
CA LEU A 118 4.41 -6.48 18.45
C LEU A 118 5.08 -5.12 18.73
N PRO A 119 5.17 -4.22 17.75
CA PRO A 119 5.72 -2.88 17.97
C PRO A 119 4.76 -2.03 18.79
N ASP A 120 5.16 -0.83 19.21
CA ASP A 120 4.24 0.11 19.88
C ASP A 120 3.34 0.86 18.88
N GLU A 121 3.79 0.96 17.64
CA GLU A 121 3.09 1.55 16.50
C GLU A 121 3.41 0.76 15.23
N VAL A 122 2.53 0.81 14.24
CA VAL A 122 2.81 0.28 12.90
C VAL A 122 3.32 1.42 12.04
N GLN A 123 4.37 1.18 11.26
CA GLN A 123 4.96 2.19 10.40
C GLN A 123 4.89 1.81 8.92
N TRP A 124 4.62 2.80 8.08
CA TRP A 124 4.58 2.66 6.62
C TRP A 124 5.44 3.73 5.94
N ASP A 125 6.40 3.29 5.14
CA ASP A 125 7.22 4.19 4.32
C ASP A 125 6.46 4.58 3.06
N LYS A 126 6.49 5.88 2.71
CA LYS A 126 6.02 6.41 1.42
C LYS A 126 4.55 6.16 1.11
N LEU A 127 3.64 6.64 1.95
CA LEU A 127 2.27 6.98 1.53
C LEU A 127 2.33 8.20 0.59
N THR A 128 2.69 7.97 -0.66
CA THR A 128 3.02 9.02 -1.63
C THR A 128 1.93 10.10 -1.70
N THR A 129 2.32 11.37 -1.59
CA THR A 129 1.39 12.49 -1.70
C THR A 129 0.63 12.42 -3.03
N GLY A 130 -0.70 12.64 -2.98
CA GLY A 130 -1.58 12.52 -4.13
C GLY A 130 -2.06 11.09 -4.42
N HIS A 131 -1.58 10.09 -3.67
CA HIS A 131 -2.12 8.72 -3.67
C HIS A 131 -3.12 8.54 -2.52
N ASP A 132 -4.00 9.51 -2.35
CA ASP A 132 -5.00 9.53 -1.29
C ASP A 132 -5.85 8.25 -1.27
N GLY A 133 -6.22 7.84 -0.06
CA GLY A 133 -7.13 6.70 0.11
C GLY A 133 -7.00 5.99 1.45
N PRO A 134 -7.94 5.07 1.73
CA PRO A 134 -8.08 4.45 3.03
C PRO A 134 -6.95 3.48 3.32
N CYS A 135 -6.71 3.23 4.60
CA CYS A 135 -5.89 2.12 5.03
C CYS A 135 -6.46 1.44 6.29
N GLU A 136 -6.13 0.17 6.44
CA GLU A 136 -6.49 -0.63 7.60
C GLU A 136 -5.31 -1.48 8.05
N ILE A 137 -5.24 -1.75 9.35
CA ILE A 137 -4.32 -2.73 9.94
C ILE A 137 -5.14 -3.77 10.67
N TRP A 138 -4.77 -5.03 10.44
CA TRP A 138 -5.42 -6.21 10.97
C TRP A 138 -4.40 -7.07 11.70
N CYS A 139 -4.84 -7.69 12.80
CA CYS A 139 -4.15 -8.82 13.40
C CYS A 139 -5.03 -10.06 13.28
N ASP A 140 -4.61 -11.01 12.44
CA ASP A 140 -5.45 -12.08 11.89
C ASP A 140 -6.78 -11.51 11.34
N ASP A 141 -7.90 -11.81 12.00
CA ASP A 141 -9.25 -11.35 11.62
C ASP A 141 -9.75 -10.17 12.46
N THR A 142 -8.88 -9.55 13.26
CA THR A 142 -9.24 -8.41 14.13
C THR A 142 -8.76 -7.10 13.52
N LEU A 143 -9.68 -6.19 13.20
CA LEU A 143 -9.35 -4.82 12.79
C LEU A 143 -8.82 -4.06 14.00
N VAL A 144 -7.61 -3.52 13.90
CA VAL A 144 -6.92 -2.84 15.02
C VAL A 144 -6.57 -1.39 14.71
N PHE A 145 -6.72 -0.96 13.45
CA PHE A 145 -6.65 0.43 13.04
C PHE A 145 -7.35 0.61 11.68
N SER A 146 -8.01 1.74 11.50
CA SER A 146 -8.49 2.20 10.18
C SER A 146 -8.47 3.72 10.10
N ASP A 147 -8.25 4.22 8.90
CA ASP A 147 -8.37 5.65 8.60
C ASP A 147 -8.88 5.86 7.17
N GLN A 148 -9.59 6.97 6.96
CA GLN A 148 -10.27 7.27 5.71
C GLN A 148 -9.34 7.76 4.59
N ASN A 149 -8.20 8.35 4.95
CA ASN A 149 -7.21 8.86 4.01
C ASN A 149 -5.82 8.93 4.67
N CYS A 150 -5.11 7.81 4.66
CA CYS A 150 -3.86 7.68 5.42
C CYS A 150 -2.74 8.56 4.88
N ALA A 151 -2.66 8.76 3.55
CA ALA A 151 -1.65 9.61 2.93
C ALA A 151 -1.79 11.10 3.34
N VAL A 152 -3.01 11.54 3.67
CA VAL A 152 -3.28 12.91 4.14
C VAL A 152 -3.15 13.03 5.64
N ASN A 153 -3.70 12.06 6.39
CA ASN A 153 -3.77 12.14 7.85
C ASN A 153 -2.45 11.75 8.54
N TYR A 154 -1.59 10.98 7.86
CA TYR A 154 -0.28 10.55 8.35
C TYR A 154 0.81 10.87 7.31
N PRO A 155 1.17 12.16 7.13
CA PRO A 155 2.03 12.60 6.03
C PRO A 155 3.54 12.33 6.23
N ASP A 156 3.92 11.84 7.41
CA ASP A 156 5.31 11.52 7.72
C ASP A 156 5.80 10.29 6.92
N SER A 157 7.12 10.14 6.80
CA SER A 157 7.76 8.99 6.16
C SER A 157 8.91 8.51 7.05
N PRO A 158 8.74 7.40 7.80
CA PRO A 158 7.52 6.58 7.87
C PRO A 158 6.31 7.29 8.50
N ALA A 159 5.12 6.99 7.98
CA ALA A 159 3.85 7.27 8.62
C ALA A 159 3.69 6.35 9.84
N SER A 160 3.31 6.88 10.99
CA SER A 160 3.18 6.12 12.24
C SER A 160 1.72 6.00 12.65
N PHE A 161 1.21 4.76 12.70
CA PHE A 161 -0.19 4.47 12.98
C PHE A 161 -0.37 3.97 14.42
N PRO A 162 -1.19 4.66 15.23
CA PRO A 162 -1.64 4.08 16.50
C PRO A 162 -2.58 2.91 16.20
N TYR A 163 -2.38 1.78 16.85
CA TYR A 163 -3.24 0.61 16.67
C TYR A 163 -3.56 -0.04 18.02
N ASP A 164 -4.63 -0.83 18.07
CA ASP A 164 -4.97 -1.63 19.25
C ASP A 164 -4.00 -2.81 19.40
N LYS A 165 -2.83 -2.53 19.99
CA LYS A 165 -1.79 -3.53 20.27
C LYS A 165 -2.29 -4.68 21.13
N ALA A 166 -3.16 -4.41 22.11
CA ALA A 166 -3.69 -5.43 23.01
C ALA A 166 -4.57 -6.44 22.25
N ALA A 167 -5.38 -5.97 21.29
CA ALA A 167 -6.16 -6.83 20.42
C ALA A 167 -5.30 -7.75 19.51
N CYS A 168 -4.02 -7.40 19.30
CA CYS A 168 -3.05 -8.20 18.56
C CYS A 168 -2.29 -9.23 19.40
N GLU A 169 -2.42 -9.21 20.73
CA GLU A 169 -1.74 -10.20 21.59
C GLU A 169 -2.22 -11.62 21.27
N GLY A 170 -1.27 -12.53 21.07
CA GLY A 170 -1.55 -13.94 20.73
C GLY A 170 -2.00 -14.19 19.29
N LYS A 171 -2.06 -13.16 18.44
CA LYS A 171 -2.34 -13.28 17.00
C LYS A 171 -1.11 -13.75 16.21
N SER A 172 -1.33 -14.26 15.00
CA SER A 172 -0.30 -14.89 14.19
C SER A 172 0.27 -14.02 13.08
N MET A 173 -0.52 -13.07 12.59
CA MET A 173 -0.16 -12.21 11.47
C MET A 173 -0.63 -10.79 11.73
N LEU A 174 0.22 -9.81 11.43
CA LEU A 174 -0.20 -8.44 11.22
C LEU A 174 -0.26 -8.19 9.71
N THR A 175 -1.37 -7.67 9.21
CA THR A 175 -1.56 -7.29 7.81
C THR A 175 -1.95 -5.81 7.74
N ALA A 176 -1.23 -5.03 6.96
CA ALA A 176 -1.54 -3.64 6.65
C ALA A 176 -1.94 -3.51 5.18
N ILE A 177 -3.04 -2.82 4.92
CA ILE A 177 -3.62 -2.62 3.59
C ILE A 177 -3.78 -1.12 3.37
N TRP A 178 -3.25 -0.62 2.26
CA TRP A 178 -3.51 0.73 1.77
C TRP A 178 -4.04 0.65 0.34
N LEU A 179 -5.10 1.41 0.06
CA LEU A 179 -5.69 1.51 -1.28
C LEU A 179 -5.52 2.93 -1.79
N ALA A 180 -4.71 3.09 -2.85
CA ALA A 180 -4.50 4.38 -3.48
C ALA A 180 -5.56 4.65 -4.55
N LEU A 181 -6.27 5.77 -4.40
CA LEU A 181 -7.46 6.14 -5.19
C LEU A 181 -7.20 7.25 -6.23
N HIS A 182 -5.93 7.55 -6.52
CA HIS A 182 -5.54 8.65 -7.41
C HIS A 182 -6.12 8.54 -8.82
N SER A 183 -6.23 7.31 -9.36
CA SER A 183 -6.95 7.00 -10.59
C SER A 183 -7.30 5.52 -10.67
N PRO A 184 -8.30 5.12 -11.47
CA PRO A 184 -8.56 3.74 -11.88
C PRO A 184 -7.43 3.13 -12.75
N PRO A 185 -7.26 1.79 -12.71
CA PRO A 185 -7.75 0.91 -11.65
C PRO A 185 -7.04 1.28 -10.34
N TRP A 186 -7.75 1.15 -9.21
CA TRP A 186 -7.15 1.50 -7.92
C TRP A 186 -6.02 0.54 -7.56
N GLN A 187 -4.98 1.08 -6.95
CA GLN A 187 -3.78 0.33 -6.61
C GLN A 187 -3.85 -0.15 -5.16
N VAL A 188 -3.68 -1.46 -4.98
CA VAL A 188 -3.66 -2.09 -3.66
C VAL A 188 -2.22 -2.27 -3.22
N PHE A 189 -1.94 -1.90 -1.98
CA PHE A 189 -0.70 -2.22 -1.29
C PHE A 189 -1.01 -3.01 -0.03
N THR A 190 -0.85 -4.33 -0.10
CA THR A 190 -0.98 -5.22 1.06
C THR A 190 0.38 -5.71 1.51
N ASN A 191 0.69 -5.59 2.80
CA ASN A 191 1.93 -6.07 3.42
C ASN A 191 1.59 -6.84 4.70
N CYS A 192 2.33 -7.89 5.02
CA CYS A 192 2.12 -8.65 6.23
C CYS A 192 3.43 -8.98 6.96
N ALA A 193 3.34 -9.23 8.26
CA ALA A 193 4.44 -9.72 9.07
C ALA A 193 3.93 -10.79 10.04
N PRO A 194 4.51 -12.00 10.04
CA PRO A 194 4.20 -13.00 11.05
C PRO A 194 4.54 -12.44 12.44
N LEU A 195 3.73 -12.75 13.43
CA LEU A 195 3.89 -12.27 14.81
C LEU A 195 4.40 -13.40 15.71
N LYS A 196 5.28 -13.06 16.66
CA LYS A 196 5.65 -13.97 17.74
C LYS A 196 4.49 -14.10 18.72
N GLY A 197 4.39 -15.28 19.34
CA GLY A 197 3.46 -15.49 20.45
C GLY A 197 2.08 -15.95 20.04
N ALA A 198 1.83 -16.26 18.76
CA ALA A 198 0.71 -17.11 18.38
C ALA A 198 0.80 -18.42 19.15
N THR A 199 -0.05 -18.61 20.15
CA THR A 199 -0.24 -19.92 20.78
C THR A 199 -0.66 -20.85 19.67
N SER A 200 0.23 -21.77 19.29
CA SER A 200 0.00 -22.69 18.19
C SER A 200 -1.34 -23.40 18.40
N SER A 201 -2.37 -22.94 17.70
CA SER A 201 -3.52 -23.78 17.38
C SER A 201 -3.14 -24.66 16.20
N SER A 202 -1.99 -25.32 16.33
CA SER A 202 -1.70 -26.50 15.54
C SER A 202 -2.74 -27.53 15.95
N THR A 203 -3.64 -27.85 15.04
CA THR A 203 -4.39 -29.11 15.09
C THR A 203 -3.35 -30.24 15.04
N SER A 204 -2.80 -30.57 16.21
CA SER A 204 -1.98 -31.75 16.39
C SER A 204 -2.91 -32.94 16.26
N GLN A 205 -2.90 -33.55 15.09
CA GLN A 205 -3.36 -34.92 14.90
C GLN A 205 -2.57 -35.78 15.90
N SER A 206 -3.25 -36.15 16.99
CA SER A 206 -2.71 -37.03 18.02
C SER A 206 -2.54 -38.43 17.44
N THR A 207 -1.36 -38.75 16.93
CA THR A 207 -0.96 -40.14 16.73
C THR A 207 -0.41 -40.63 18.06
N SER A 208 -1.29 -41.21 18.88
CA SER A 208 -0.91 -41.85 20.14
C SER A 208 0.00 -43.05 19.88
N THR A 209 1.29 -42.89 20.12
CA THR A 209 2.26 -43.99 20.22
C THR A 209 2.22 -44.55 21.64
N THR A 210 1.44 -45.60 21.86
CA THR A 210 1.50 -46.39 23.09
C THR A 210 2.51 -47.52 22.91
N THR A 211 3.64 -47.39 23.59
CA THR A 211 4.62 -48.46 23.82
C THR A 211 4.21 -49.31 25.02
N THR A 212 3.94 -50.61 24.82
CA THR A 212 4.20 -51.64 25.84
C THR A 212 4.36 -53.01 25.17
N GLY A 213 5.44 -53.70 25.49
CA GLY A 213 5.79 -55.00 24.94
C GLY A 213 5.23 -56.19 25.73
N THR A 214 5.04 -57.28 24.96
CA THR A 214 5.32 -58.70 25.27
C THR A 214 4.48 -59.42 26.34
N ASP A 215 3.59 -60.33 25.91
CA ASP A 215 3.76 -61.79 26.03
C ASP A 215 2.58 -62.58 25.37
N THR A 216 2.92 -63.67 24.69
CA THR A 216 2.08 -64.61 23.88
C THR A 216 1.60 -65.82 24.76
N PRO A 217 0.92 -66.92 24.30
CA PRO A 217 -0.03 -67.22 23.18
C PRO A 217 -1.32 -68.02 23.59
N THR A 218 -2.09 -68.46 22.58
CA THR A 218 -3.09 -69.59 22.51
C THR A 218 -4.56 -69.14 22.67
N THR A 219 -5.55 -69.41 21.79
CA THR A 219 -5.99 -70.70 21.22
C THR A 219 -7.08 -70.49 20.12
N THR A 220 -6.95 -71.21 18.99
CA THR A 220 -7.95 -71.87 18.07
C THR A 220 -9.27 -71.19 17.56
N LYS A 221 -9.32 -70.98 16.22
CA LYS A 221 -10.37 -71.20 15.14
C LYS A 221 -11.83 -71.65 15.50
N PRO A 222 -12.86 -71.66 14.59
CA PRO A 222 -13.00 -71.16 13.19
C PRO A 222 -14.34 -70.46 12.79
N SER A 223 -14.39 -70.05 11.49
CA SER A 223 -15.57 -69.91 10.58
C SER A 223 -16.27 -68.54 10.58
N THR A 224 -16.68 -67.92 9.47
CA THR A 224 -17.13 -68.43 8.16
C THR A 224 -16.97 -67.35 7.06
N SER A 225 -16.90 -67.81 5.82
CA SER A 225 -16.83 -67.11 4.52
C SER A 225 -17.89 -66.04 4.23
N THR A 226 -17.49 -65.01 3.46
CA THR A 226 -18.18 -64.62 2.21
C THR A 226 -17.18 -64.00 1.21
N THR A 227 -17.30 -64.47 -0.02
CA THR A 227 -16.55 -64.10 -1.23
C THR A 227 -17.42 -63.18 -2.09
N SER A 228 -16.89 -62.08 -2.64
CA SER A 228 -17.12 -61.59 -4.02
C SER A 228 -16.23 -60.35 -4.25
N THR A 229 -15.10 -60.45 -4.94
CA THR A 229 -14.82 -60.39 -6.40
C THR A 229 -14.86 -58.99 -7.01
N ALA A 230 -13.71 -58.68 -7.62
CA ALA A 230 -13.27 -57.54 -8.42
C ALA A 230 -14.23 -56.97 -9.48
N THR A 231 -13.99 -55.71 -9.87
CA THR A 231 -14.10 -55.25 -11.26
C THR A 231 -13.07 -54.15 -11.55
N SER A 232 -12.47 -54.24 -12.73
CA SER A 232 -11.27 -53.58 -13.23
C SER A 232 -11.50 -52.17 -13.81
N ALA A 233 -10.38 -51.47 -13.98
CA ALA A 233 -10.16 -50.19 -14.68
C ALA A 233 -10.61 -50.18 -16.17
N PRO A 234 -10.49 -49.05 -16.91
CA PRO A 234 -9.17 -48.60 -17.40
C PRO A 234 -8.94 -47.07 -17.42
N ALA A 235 -7.65 -46.74 -17.54
CA ALA A 235 -7.09 -45.44 -17.86
C ALA A 235 -7.23 -45.10 -19.36
N SER A 236 -7.11 -43.83 -19.71
CA SER A 236 -6.74 -43.38 -21.07
C SER A 236 -6.03 -42.04 -20.99
N ASP A 237 -4.83 -42.02 -21.58
CA ASP A 237 -4.01 -40.86 -21.93
C ASP A 237 -4.68 -40.01 -23.03
N GLU A 238 -4.44 -38.71 -23.05
CA GLU A 238 -4.15 -38.01 -24.32
C GLU A 238 -3.26 -36.79 -24.09
N ALA A 239 -2.21 -36.73 -24.91
CA ALA A 239 -1.38 -35.58 -25.17
C ALA A 239 -2.01 -34.73 -26.28
N SER A 240 -1.88 -33.40 -26.20
CA SER A 240 -2.03 -32.55 -27.38
C SER A 240 -1.07 -31.38 -27.34
N THR A 241 -0.30 -31.28 -28.41
CA THR A 241 0.53 -30.16 -28.84
C THR A 241 -0.33 -29.04 -29.43
N ALA A 242 -0.09 -27.79 -29.05
CA ALA A 242 -0.39 -26.64 -29.89
C ALA A 242 0.66 -25.55 -29.67
N ASN A 243 1.25 -25.14 -30.78
CA ASN A 243 2.23 -24.09 -30.96
C ASN A 243 1.46 -22.82 -31.35
N GLU A 244 1.62 -21.71 -30.63
CA GLU A 244 1.42 -20.39 -31.24
C GLU A 244 2.27 -19.33 -30.52
N ALA A 245 3.17 -18.74 -31.30
CA ALA A 245 3.94 -17.58 -30.94
C ALA A 245 3.03 -16.35 -30.94
N SER A 246 3.15 -15.50 -29.92
CA SER A 246 2.60 -14.15 -29.94
C SER A 246 3.67 -13.17 -29.44
N THR A 247 4.21 -12.47 -30.42
CA THR A 247 4.74 -11.10 -30.44
C THR A 247 4.88 -10.41 -29.08
N ALA A 248 6.14 -10.23 -28.66
CA ALA A 248 6.52 -9.21 -27.69
C ALA A 248 6.21 -7.82 -28.28
N GLY A 249 5.31 -7.08 -27.64
CA GLY A 249 5.18 -5.65 -27.85
C GLY A 249 6.26 -4.94 -27.05
N GLU A 250 7.30 -4.47 -27.75
CA GLU A 250 8.17 -3.39 -27.29
C GLU A 250 7.31 -2.17 -26.97
N TYR A 251 7.25 -1.77 -25.70
CA TYR A 251 6.94 -0.38 -25.36
C TYR A 251 8.25 0.39 -25.31
N ASP A 252 8.44 1.13 -26.39
CA ASP A 252 9.42 2.17 -26.61
C ASP A 252 9.39 3.18 -25.47
N THR A 253 10.55 3.34 -24.84
CA THR A 253 10.86 4.46 -23.96
C THR A 253 11.21 5.65 -24.84
N GLY A 254 10.27 6.57 -25.05
CA GLY A 254 10.47 7.81 -25.80
C GLY A 254 10.06 9.02 -24.98
N SER A 255 11.01 9.60 -24.24
CA SER A 255 11.60 10.92 -24.57
C SER A 255 10.91 12.10 -23.88
N ALA A 256 11.20 12.28 -22.59
CA ALA A 256 11.10 13.59 -21.96
C ALA A 256 12.35 14.41 -22.37
N SER A 257 12.12 15.41 -23.20
CA SER A 257 13.13 16.39 -23.63
C SER A 257 13.59 17.21 -22.41
N GLU A 258 14.82 17.02 -21.98
CA GLU A 258 15.53 17.95 -21.10
C GLU A 258 15.82 19.24 -21.89
N GLU A 259 15.07 20.31 -21.65
CA GLU A 259 15.51 21.66 -22.02
C GLU A 259 16.54 22.15 -21.01
N THR A 260 17.77 22.29 -21.53
CA THR A 260 18.92 22.87 -20.84
C THR A 260 18.79 24.40 -20.83
N GLU A 261 18.34 24.99 -19.72
CA GLU A 261 18.43 26.43 -19.49
C GLU A 261 19.87 26.82 -19.10
N THR A 262 20.54 27.58 -19.97
CA THR A 262 21.79 28.29 -19.63
C THR A 262 21.48 29.76 -19.34
N PRO A 263 22.13 30.40 -18.35
CA PRO A 263 21.72 31.72 -17.87
C PRO A 263 22.31 32.83 -18.73
N VAL A 264 21.50 33.79 -19.17
CA VAL A 264 22.00 35.02 -19.82
C VAL A 264 21.49 36.28 -19.12
N ALA A 265 22.46 36.88 -18.42
CA ALA A 265 22.71 38.28 -18.10
C ALA A 265 21.61 39.34 -18.27
N THR A 266 21.35 40.00 -17.13
CA THR A 266 20.81 41.36 -16.95
C THR A 266 21.37 42.40 -17.93
N THR A 267 20.48 43.19 -18.55
CA THR A 267 20.81 44.53 -19.09
C THR A 267 19.63 45.48 -18.82
N ALA A 268 19.97 46.68 -18.36
CA ALA A 268 19.06 47.70 -17.85
C ALA A 268 18.34 48.53 -18.93
N ALA A 269 17.11 48.94 -18.59
CA ALA A 269 16.28 50.10 -18.97
C ALA A 269 16.47 50.84 -20.32
N PRO A 270 15.37 51.40 -20.84
CA PRO A 270 15.24 52.86 -20.68
C PRO A 270 13.90 53.33 -20.09
N THR A 271 14.03 54.50 -19.46
CA THR A 271 13.06 55.32 -18.73
C THR A 271 11.96 55.91 -19.61
N THR A 272 10.71 55.93 -19.12
CA THR A 272 9.70 56.89 -19.57
C THR A 272 9.10 57.62 -18.38
N THR A 273 9.40 58.92 -18.32
CA THR A 273 8.87 59.93 -17.40
C THR A 273 7.40 60.24 -17.72
N THR A 274 6.51 60.28 -16.73
CA THR A 274 5.37 61.20 -16.74
C THR A 274 5.01 61.60 -15.30
N THR A 275 4.71 62.89 -15.16
CA THR A 275 4.77 63.74 -13.99
C THR A 275 3.43 63.83 -13.25
N THR A 276 3.50 63.79 -11.92
CA THR A 276 2.74 64.49 -10.86
C THR A 276 1.32 65.00 -11.13
N THR A 277 0.37 64.64 -10.25
CA THR A 277 -0.46 65.63 -9.55
C THR A 277 -0.81 65.16 -8.14
N THR A 278 -0.42 65.99 -7.17
CA THR A 278 -0.66 65.90 -5.72
C THR A 278 -2.12 66.17 -5.36
N GLN A 279 -2.66 65.46 -4.37
CA GLN A 279 -3.56 66.08 -3.40
C GLN A 279 -3.50 65.35 -2.05
N THR A 280 -3.22 66.14 -1.02
CA THR A 280 -3.16 65.80 0.40
C THR A 280 -4.21 66.65 1.09
N GLU A 281 -5.12 66.04 1.86
CA GLU A 281 -5.69 66.72 3.03
C GLU A 281 -6.18 65.70 4.11
N ILE A 282 -5.37 65.62 5.17
CA ILE A 282 -5.59 65.53 6.64
C ILE A 282 -6.89 64.89 7.20
N PRO A 283 -6.80 64.02 8.25
CA PRO A 283 -7.94 63.48 8.99
C PRO A 283 -8.30 64.31 10.24
N THR A 284 -9.54 64.22 10.74
CA THR A 284 -9.93 64.71 12.07
C THR A 284 -10.94 63.77 12.75
N THR A 285 -10.44 63.18 13.85
CA THR A 285 -11.02 62.65 15.12
C THR A 285 -12.51 62.33 15.33
N ASP A 286 -12.70 61.13 15.91
CA ASP A 286 -13.52 60.71 17.08
C ASP A 286 -14.95 61.22 17.29
N ALA A 287 -15.87 60.25 17.48
CA ALA A 287 -16.69 60.14 18.70
C ALA A 287 -17.45 58.80 18.78
N THR A 288 -17.21 58.08 19.87
CA THR A 288 -18.00 56.96 20.40
C THR A 288 -19.36 57.46 20.90
N THR A 289 -20.45 56.69 20.74
CA THR A 289 -21.33 56.23 21.84
C THR A 289 -22.58 55.48 21.33
N SER A 290 -22.88 54.41 22.06
CA SER A 290 -24.11 53.63 22.05
C SER A 290 -25.30 54.43 22.58
N THR A 291 -26.54 54.09 22.18
CA THR A 291 -27.67 53.70 23.07
C THR A 291 -28.98 53.50 22.30
N LYS A 292 -29.67 52.42 22.66
CA LYS A 292 -31.04 52.01 22.32
C LYS A 292 -32.08 53.14 22.50
N CYS A 293 -33.08 53.17 21.61
CA CYS A 293 -34.42 53.63 21.97
C CYS A 293 -35.48 52.69 21.38
N ASN A 294 -36.37 52.25 22.26
CA ASN A 294 -37.53 51.41 21.99
C ASN A 294 -38.77 52.25 22.35
N ARG A 295 -39.77 52.42 21.47
CA ARG A 295 -41.18 52.63 21.87
C ARG A 295 -42.17 52.64 20.71
N ARG A 296 -43.23 51.84 20.91
CA ARG A 296 -44.53 51.76 20.21
C ARG A 296 -45.35 53.05 20.27
N ARG A 297 -46.22 53.23 19.26
CA ARG A 297 -47.65 53.66 19.22
C ARG A 297 -47.86 54.31 17.84
N SER A 298 -48.94 54.09 17.09
CA SER A 298 -50.29 53.58 17.33
C SER A 298 -50.79 52.88 16.07
#